data_AF-A0A2N2NJM5-F1
#
_entry.id   AF-A0A2N2NJM5-F1
#
_cell.length_a   1.000
_cell.length_b   1.000
_cell.length_c   1.000
_cell.angle_alpha   90.00
_cell.angle_beta   90.00
_cell.angle_gamma   90.00
#
_symmetry.space_group_name_H-M   'P 1'
#
loop_
_entity.id
_entity.type
_entity.pdbx_description
1 polymer ?
#
loop_
_entity_poly.entity_id
_entity_poly.type
_entity_poly.pdbx_seq_one_letter_code
_entity_poly.pdbx_strand_id
1 'polypeptide(L)'
;MSSRSDEKIAPSSHQTVRITRKTVNLRLADVLCASLFRQTIQKRGELINTSKKLKTDQVVNPQSYLPLVHATRGDLVESIHWGAIAVVDKFGHLVASYGDPELVAFLRSSSKPIQALPLLELGGVEHFNLTDPEISLMCASHRGLDIHVEVLEKLQTKIGVQESDLMCGTHPINDKPTAEAMLMRGEKPGQNRHNCSGKHTGFLAQAILREKTKENYINLEHPVQELVLKTFAEMSHVPLNEIYIGIDGCSVPVFGVPLRNAGWNFASLCDPSELAPQRAQACRRITTAMTNAPEMVSGPGQFDTELMKVGRGKIIAKGGAEGYQSIGLLPGAFSSDSPALGIVFKIADGDSIGRARPLVGIEILRQLGTLDDEQIQALSAFDSRPIQNWRKMDVGLLKPVFQLYFH
;
A
#
# COMPACT_ATOMS: atom_id res chain seq x y z
N MET A 1 51.49 -54.05 -10.56
CA MET A 1 52.22 -54.09 -11.85
C MET A 1 51.73 -55.29 -12.64
N SER A 2 51.42 -55.12 -13.93
CA SER A 2 51.11 -56.21 -14.91
C SER A 2 49.85 -57.06 -14.60
N SER A 3 49.17 -57.71 -15.55
CA SER A 3 49.11 -57.55 -17.02
C SER A 3 48.06 -58.45 -17.68
N ARG A 4 47.52 -58.00 -18.84
CA ARG A 4 46.92 -58.81 -19.94
C ARG A 4 45.55 -59.49 -19.64
N SER A 5 44.66 -59.70 -20.62
CA SER A 5 44.62 -59.28 -22.05
C SER A 5 43.21 -59.38 -22.65
N ASP A 6 42.95 -58.58 -23.70
CA ASP A 6 42.35 -58.93 -25.02
C ASP A 6 41.80 -60.37 -25.20
N GLU A 7 40.70 -60.69 -25.90
CA GLU A 7 39.73 -59.96 -26.78
C GLU A 7 38.45 -60.87 -26.97
N LYS A 8 37.50 -60.87 -27.94
CA LYS A 8 37.22 -60.23 -29.26
C LYS A 8 35.73 -60.42 -29.70
N ILE A 9 35.16 -59.49 -30.51
CA ILE A 9 34.10 -59.68 -31.56
C ILE A 9 32.63 -60.10 -31.18
N ALA A 10 31.66 -59.65 -32.01
CA ALA A 10 30.22 -60.04 -32.07
C ALA A 10 29.83 -60.34 -33.56
N PRO A 11 28.65 -60.91 -33.94
CA PRO A 11 27.42 -60.07 -34.13
C PRO A 11 26.01 -60.77 -34.17
N SER A 12 24.95 -59.96 -34.25
CA SER A 12 23.60 -60.27 -34.81
C SER A 12 22.68 -61.25 -34.04
N SER A 13 21.35 -61.36 -34.26
CA SER A 13 20.42 -60.75 -35.24
C SER A 13 18.99 -60.55 -34.65
N HIS A 14 18.05 -59.95 -35.41
CA HIS A 14 16.68 -59.60 -34.96
C HIS A 14 15.76 -60.78 -34.61
N GLN A 15 14.81 -60.55 -33.69
CA GLN A 15 13.44 -61.09 -33.78
C GLN A 15 12.39 -60.08 -33.32
N THR A 16 11.20 -60.10 -33.94
CA THR A 16 10.10 -59.15 -33.70
C THR A 16 8.89 -59.88 -33.16
N VAL A 17 8.38 -59.48 -31.99
CA VAL A 17 7.19 -60.10 -31.36
C VAL A 17 5.98 -59.17 -31.48
N ARG A 18 4.88 -59.68 -32.05
CA ARG A 18 3.57 -59.01 -32.09
C ARG A 18 2.87 -59.16 -30.73
N ILE A 19 2.36 -58.07 -30.16
CA ILE A 19 1.40 -58.13 -29.05
C ILE A 19 -0.02 -57.95 -29.60
N THR A 20 -0.94 -58.84 -29.21
CA THR A 20 -2.33 -58.87 -29.69
C THR A 20 -3.24 -57.95 -28.89
N ARG A 21 -4.31 -57.47 -29.53
CA ARG A 21 -5.29 -56.56 -28.93
C ARG A 21 -6.08 -57.23 -27.80
N LYS A 22 -6.13 -56.60 -26.62
CA LYS A 22 -7.33 -56.60 -25.77
C LYS A 22 -7.86 -55.17 -25.70
N THR A 23 -9.04 -54.96 -26.25
CA THR A 23 -9.80 -53.70 -26.18
C THR A 23 -11.08 -53.97 -25.42
N VAL A 24 -11.49 -53.08 -24.51
CA VAL A 24 -12.88 -52.63 -24.19
C VAL A 24 -12.87 -51.91 -22.81
N ASN A 25 -13.79 -50.95 -22.64
CA ASN A 25 -14.12 -50.26 -21.36
C ASN A 25 -13.03 -49.42 -20.66
N LEU A 26 -12.60 -48.34 -21.31
CA LEU A 26 -12.14 -47.11 -20.63
C LEU A 26 -12.75 -45.80 -21.17
N ARG A 27 -13.47 -45.83 -22.30
CA ARG A 27 -13.81 -44.62 -23.08
C ARG A 27 -15.13 -43.88 -22.74
N LEU A 28 -15.86 -44.24 -21.68
CA LEU A 28 -17.02 -43.45 -21.22
C LEU A 28 -16.68 -42.47 -20.09
N ALA A 29 -15.86 -42.87 -19.12
CA ALA A 29 -15.50 -42.04 -17.98
C ALA A 29 -14.76 -40.76 -18.42
N ASP A 30 -13.74 -40.90 -19.27
CA ASP A 30 -12.94 -39.79 -19.78
C ASP A 30 -13.77 -38.78 -20.60
N VAL A 31 -14.77 -39.27 -21.35
CA VAL A 31 -15.66 -38.44 -22.18
C VAL A 31 -16.65 -37.66 -21.31
N LEU A 32 -17.21 -38.28 -20.27
CA LEU A 32 -18.05 -37.59 -19.28
C LEU A 32 -17.24 -36.56 -18.47
N CYS A 33 -16.02 -36.90 -18.06
CA CYS A 33 -15.14 -35.99 -17.34
C CYS A 33 -14.75 -34.78 -18.23
N ALA A 34 -14.34 -35.01 -19.48
CA ALA A 34 -14.03 -33.94 -20.43
C ALA A 34 -15.27 -33.09 -20.80
N SER A 35 -16.46 -33.68 -20.85
CA SER A 35 -17.73 -32.96 -21.06
C SER A 35 -18.03 -32.00 -19.90
N LEU A 36 -17.99 -32.50 -18.66
CA LEU A 36 -18.19 -31.69 -17.46
C LEU A 36 -17.12 -30.60 -17.33
N PHE A 37 -15.84 -30.92 -17.58
CA PHE A 37 -14.76 -29.94 -17.52
C PHE A 37 -14.92 -28.83 -18.57
N ARG A 38 -15.35 -29.16 -19.80
CA ARG A 38 -15.71 -28.17 -20.82
C ARG A 38 -16.90 -27.32 -20.41
N GLN A 39 -17.98 -27.90 -19.86
CA GLN A 39 -19.13 -27.12 -19.38
C GLN A 39 -18.76 -26.21 -18.20
N THR A 40 -17.86 -26.63 -17.30
CA THR A 40 -17.36 -25.79 -16.20
C THR A 40 -16.48 -24.64 -16.70
N ILE A 41 -15.60 -24.89 -17.69
CA ILE A 41 -14.82 -23.84 -18.35
C ILE A 41 -15.74 -22.88 -19.12
N GLN A 42 -16.74 -23.39 -19.83
CA GLN A 42 -17.65 -22.59 -20.64
C GLN A 42 -18.56 -21.72 -19.77
N LYS A 43 -19.11 -22.24 -18.65
CA LYS A 43 -19.82 -21.42 -17.66
C LYS A 43 -18.92 -20.40 -16.97
N ARG A 44 -17.64 -20.70 -16.70
CA ARG A 44 -16.67 -19.69 -16.23
C ARG A 44 -16.40 -18.63 -17.29
N GLY A 45 -16.29 -19.00 -18.56
CA GLY A 45 -16.14 -18.07 -19.67
C GLY A 45 -17.35 -17.15 -19.87
N GLU A 46 -18.56 -17.69 -19.74
CA GLU A 46 -19.81 -16.94 -19.85
C GLU A 46 -20.03 -15.99 -18.66
N LEU A 47 -19.66 -16.40 -17.43
CA LEU A 47 -19.64 -15.51 -16.25
C LEU A 47 -18.53 -14.43 -16.28
N ILE A 48 -17.48 -14.64 -17.08
CA ILE A 48 -16.44 -13.63 -17.33
C ILE A 48 -16.80 -12.72 -18.52
N ASN A 49 -17.88 -13.01 -19.26
CA ASN A 49 -18.28 -12.24 -20.43
C ASN A 49 -19.20 -11.04 -20.12
N THR A 50 -19.15 -10.51 -18.89
CA THR A 50 -19.49 -9.10 -18.61
C THR A 50 -18.38 -8.19 -19.14
N SER A 51 -18.19 -8.23 -20.46
CA SER A 51 -17.23 -7.41 -21.19
C SER A 51 -17.65 -5.93 -21.22
N LYS A 52 -17.59 -5.28 -20.06
CA LYS A 52 -17.05 -3.92 -19.98
C LYS A 52 -15.79 -3.96 -20.85
N LYS A 53 -15.76 -3.21 -21.94
CA LYS A 53 -14.50 -2.94 -22.64
C LYS A 53 -13.50 -2.52 -21.55
N LEU A 54 -12.38 -3.23 -21.46
CA LEU A 54 -11.19 -2.65 -20.84
C LEU A 54 -11.04 -1.26 -21.45
N LYS A 55 -10.93 -0.21 -20.62
CA LYS A 55 -10.58 1.14 -21.09
C LYS A 55 -9.12 1.08 -21.54
N THR A 56 -8.89 0.47 -22.70
CA THR A 56 -7.61 0.47 -23.40
C THR A 56 -7.18 1.91 -23.55
N ASP A 57 -5.93 2.18 -23.19
CA ASP A 57 -5.29 3.48 -23.34
C ASP A 57 -5.86 4.61 -22.48
N GLN A 58 -6.04 4.34 -21.18
CA GLN A 58 -5.72 5.37 -20.17
C GLN A 58 -4.22 5.32 -19.83
N VAL A 59 -3.42 5.67 -20.85
CA VAL A 59 -2.02 6.05 -20.66
C VAL A 59 -2.02 7.35 -19.87
N VAL A 60 -1.39 7.36 -18.69
CA VAL A 60 -1.10 8.60 -17.95
C VAL A 60 -0.28 9.50 -18.87
N ASN A 61 -0.78 10.71 -19.17
CA ASN A 61 -0.04 11.67 -19.97
C ASN A 61 1.28 11.99 -19.25
N PRO A 62 2.47 11.76 -19.85
CA PRO A 62 3.73 12.08 -19.20
C PRO A 62 3.86 13.57 -18.85
N GLN A 63 3.15 14.46 -19.57
CA GLN A 63 3.10 15.90 -19.32
C GLN A 63 2.29 16.28 -18.08
N SER A 64 1.49 15.36 -17.51
CA SER A 64 0.83 15.56 -16.21
C SER A 64 1.83 15.61 -15.04
N TYR A 65 3.08 15.17 -15.26
CA TYR A 65 4.17 15.25 -14.29
C TYR A 65 5.15 16.37 -14.65
N LEU A 66 5.72 17.01 -13.63
CA LEU A 66 6.79 18.02 -13.74
C LEU A 66 8.02 17.64 -12.87
N PRO A 67 9.20 18.25 -13.07
CA PRO A 67 10.40 17.94 -12.28
C PRO A 67 10.23 18.30 -10.80
N LEU A 68 10.37 17.33 -9.89
CA LEU A 68 10.27 17.55 -8.45
C LEU A 68 11.63 17.54 -7.74
N VAL A 69 12.49 16.58 -8.06
CA VAL A 69 13.80 16.40 -7.39
C VAL A 69 14.89 16.17 -8.42
N HIS A 70 16.00 16.90 -8.30
CA HIS A 70 17.24 16.64 -9.03
C HIS A 70 18.22 15.87 -8.18
N ALA A 71 18.88 14.89 -8.79
CA ALA A 71 20.08 14.25 -8.30
C ALA A 71 21.25 14.67 -9.19
N THR A 72 22.31 15.24 -8.61
CA THR A 72 23.48 15.71 -9.39
C THR A 72 24.69 14.78 -9.25
N ARG A 73 25.64 14.94 -10.18
CA ARG A 73 26.99 14.36 -10.16
C ARG A 73 27.98 15.51 -10.38
N GLY A 74 28.56 16.00 -9.28
CA GLY A 74 29.09 17.38 -9.27
C GLY A 74 27.96 18.37 -9.61
N ASP A 75 28.23 19.27 -10.56
CA ASP A 75 27.28 20.32 -11.00
C ASP A 75 26.24 19.83 -12.03
N LEU A 76 26.47 18.69 -12.68
CA LEU A 76 25.58 18.15 -13.71
C LEU A 76 24.38 17.41 -13.07
N VAL A 77 23.17 17.65 -13.57
CA VAL A 77 21.98 16.87 -13.20
C VAL A 77 22.09 15.47 -13.85
N GLU A 78 22.21 14.44 -13.03
CA GLU A 78 22.37 13.03 -13.45
C GLU A 78 21.02 12.29 -13.49
N SER A 79 20.04 12.69 -12.67
CA SER A 79 18.68 12.13 -12.70
C SER A 79 17.65 13.14 -12.22
N ILE A 80 16.43 13.03 -12.75
CA ILE A 80 15.28 13.86 -12.40
C ILE A 80 14.15 12.93 -11.97
N HIS A 81 13.66 13.08 -10.73
CA HIS A 81 12.41 12.48 -10.31
C HIS A 81 11.27 13.44 -10.67
N TRP A 82 10.39 13.00 -11.56
CA TRP A 82 9.20 13.73 -11.99
C TRP A 82 8.01 13.38 -11.10
N GLY A 83 7.03 14.27 -10.96
CA GLY A 83 5.80 13.98 -10.23
C GLY A 83 4.76 15.09 -10.30
N ALA A 84 3.65 14.88 -9.58
CA ALA A 84 2.55 15.83 -9.46
C ALA A 84 2.06 15.90 -8.00
N ILE A 85 1.54 17.05 -7.59
CA ILE A 85 1.18 17.43 -6.22
C ILE A 85 -0.21 18.11 -6.23
N ALA A 86 -1.06 17.74 -5.28
CA ALA A 86 -2.27 18.48 -4.91
C ALA A 86 -2.32 18.72 -3.39
N VAL A 87 -2.64 19.95 -2.98
CA VAL A 87 -2.90 20.36 -1.60
C VAL A 87 -4.33 20.90 -1.57
N VAL A 88 -5.19 20.31 -0.75
CA VAL A 88 -6.65 20.48 -0.86
C VAL A 88 -7.26 20.73 0.52
N ASP A 89 -8.25 21.61 0.62
CA ASP A 89 -9.00 21.83 1.87
C ASP A 89 -10.10 20.77 2.09
N LYS A 90 -10.81 20.86 3.23
CA LYS A 90 -11.91 19.94 3.57
C LYS A 90 -13.18 20.12 2.72
N PHE A 91 -13.25 21.15 1.88
CA PHE A 91 -14.37 21.44 0.97
C PHE A 91 -14.06 21.01 -0.47
N GLY A 92 -12.85 20.51 -0.74
CA GLY A 92 -12.40 20.05 -2.05
C GLY A 92 -11.73 21.13 -2.90
N HIS A 93 -11.52 22.35 -2.37
CA HIS A 93 -10.81 23.39 -3.08
C HIS A 93 -9.31 23.09 -3.10
N LEU A 94 -8.71 23.23 -4.28
CA LEU A 94 -7.28 23.11 -4.48
C LEU A 94 -6.62 24.38 -3.94
N VAL A 95 -5.87 24.26 -2.83
CA VAL A 95 -5.14 25.38 -2.19
C VAL A 95 -3.78 25.58 -2.86
N ALA A 96 -3.11 24.50 -3.23
CA ALA A 96 -1.87 24.54 -3.99
C ALA A 96 -1.69 23.28 -4.87
N SER A 97 -0.91 23.40 -5.93
CA SER A 97 -0.58 22.27 -6.83
C SER A 97 0.76 22.44 -7.54
N TYR A 98 1.26 21.33 -8.09
CA TYR A 98 2.37 21.34 -9.05
C TYR A 98 2.23 20.15 -9.99
N GLY A 99 2.40 20.34 -11.30
CA GLY A 99 1.94 19.38 -12.29
C GLY A 99 0.41 19.33 -12.35
N ASP A 100 -0.15 18.18 -12.74
CA ASP A 100 -1.58 17.97 -12.94
C ASP A 100 -2.28 17.45 -11.65
N PRO A 101 -3.17 18.24 -11.03
CA PRO A 101 -3.93 17.81 -9.85
C PRO A 101 -5.09 16.86 -10.19
N GLU A 102 -5.50 16.77 -11.46
CA GLU A 102 -6.55 15.86 -11.92
C GLU A 102 -6.00 14.47 -12.31
N LEU A 103 -4.67 14.31 -12.28
CA LEU A 103 -3.97 13.06 -12.52
C LEU A 103 -4.58 11.91 -11.69
N VAL A 104 -5.15 10.93 -12.38
CA VAL A 104 -5.64 9.69 -11.76
C VAL A 104 -4.46 8.78 -11.43
N ALA A 105 -4.32 8.42 -10.15
CA ALA A 105 -3.31 7.47 -9.69
C ALA A 105 -3.84 6.58 -8.55
N PHE A 106 -3.34 5.35 -8.47
CA PHE A 106 -3.64 4.45 -7.36
C PHE A 106 -2.93 4.94 -6.08
N LEU A 107 -3.69 5.15 -5.01
CA LEU A 107 -3.14 5.57 -3.71
C LEU A 107 -2.25 4.47 -3.08
N ARG A 108 -2.41 3.21 -3.52
CA ARG A 108 -1.79 2.02 -2.90
C ARG A 108 -2.04 2.05 -1.39
N SER A 109 -1.01 1.76 -0.60
CA SER A 109 -1.06 1.76 0.86
C SER A 109 -1.30 3.12 1.54
N SER A 110 -1.34 4.24 0.80
CA SER A 110 -1.71 5.56 1.34
C SER A 110 -3.18 5.60 1.78
N SER A 111 -4.04 4.83 1.11
CA SER A 111 -5.48 4.76 1.38
C SER A 111 -5.88 4.00 2.67
N LYS A 112 -4.93 3.35 3.36
CA LYS A 112 -5.21 2.46 4.50
C LYS A 112 -6.00 3.07 5.67
N PRO A 113 -5.79 4.34 6.08
CA PRO A 113 -6.64 4.98 7.09
C PRO A 113 -8.13 4.97 6.71
N ILE A 114 -8.43 5.22 5.43
CA ILE A 114 -9.81 5.18 4.89
C ILE A 114 -10.35 3.75 4.81
N GLN A 115 -9.49 2.77 4.53
CA GLN A 115 -9.87 1.35 4.53
C GLN A 115 -10.18 0.83 5.95
N ALA A 116 -9.67 1.48 7.00
CA ALA A 116 -9.99 1.17 8.40
C ALA A 116 -11.28 1.86 8.90
N LEU A 117 -11.67 3.02 8.36
CA LEU A 117 -12.87 3.77 8.78
C LEU A 117 -14.14 2.91 8.98
N PRO A 118 -14.53 1.98 8.07
CA PRO A 118 -15.81 1.29 8.21
C PRO A 118 -15.87 0.34 9.41
N LEU A 119 -14.74 -0.16 9.91
CA LEU A 119 -14.71 -0.95 11.14
C LEU A 119 -15.02 -0.07 12.35
N LEU A 120 -14.44 1.12 12.40
CA LEU A 120 -14.57 2.04 13.52
C LEU A 120 -15.93 2.76 13.51
N GLU A 121 -16.44 3.11 12.34
CA GLU A 121 -17.78 3.70 12.13
C GLU A 121 -18.92 2.74 12.54
N LEU A 122 -18.65 1.42 12.51
CA LEU A 122 -19.56 0.37 12.99
C LEU A 122 -19.40 0.04 14.49
N GLY A 123 -18.60 0.79 15.25
CA GLY A 123 -18.39 0.55 16.69
C GLY A 123 -17.36 -0.54 17.02
N GLY A 124 -16.48 -0.87 16.06
CA GLY A 124 -15.43 -1.87 16.27
C GLY A 124 -14.39 -1.49 17.35
N VAL A 125 -14.28 -0.21 17.69
CA VAL A 125 -13.39 0.27 18.77
C VAL A 125 -13.89 -0.24 20.12
N GLU A 126 -15.17 -0.06 20.38
CA GLU A 126 -15.86 -0.44 21.61
C GLU A 126 -16.05 -1.95 21.68
N HIS A 127 -16.42 -2.59 20.56
CA HIS A 127 -16.67 -4.03 20.49
C HIS A 127 -15.42 -4.89 20.76
N PHE A 128 -14.26 -4.54 20.18
CA PHE A 128 -13.00 -5.28 20.38
C PHE A 128 -12.05 -4.63 21.40
N ASN A 129 -12.46 -3.54 22.07
CA ASN A 129 -11.62 -2.74 22.97
C ASN A 129 -10.26 -2.34 22.32
N LEU A 130 -10.33 -1.62 21.20
CA LEU A 130 -9.18 -1.29 20.36
C LEU A 130 -8.37 -0.09 20.87
N THR A 131 -7.08 -0.32 21.06
CA THR A 131 -6.08 0.66 21.50
C THR A 131 -5.42 1.39 20.31
N ASP A 132 -4.69 2.46 20.61
CA ASP A 132 -4.05 3.32 19.61
C ASP A 132 -3.01 2.56 18.75
N PRO A 133 -2.10 1.72 19.30
CA PRO A 133 -1.20 0.91 18.50
C PRO A 133 -1.92 -0.05 17.55
N GLU A 134 -3.05 -0.62 17.98
CA GLU A 134 -3.81 -1.61 17.21
C GLU A 134 -4.51 -0.96 16.00
N ILE A 135 -5.14 0.21 16.19
CA ILE A 135 -5.78 0.97 15.11
C ILE A 135 -4.71 1.58 14.17
N SER A 136 -3.61 2.08 14.73
CA SER A 136 -2.46 2.54 13.95
C SER A 136 -1.87 1.42 13.07
N LEU A 137 -1.82 0.19 13.60
CA LEU A 137 -1.39 -1.00 12.86
C LEU A 137 -2.37 -1.41 11.75
N MET A 138 -3.69 -1.19 11.91
CA MET A 138 -4.66 -1.35 10.81
C MET A 138 -4.39 -0.38 9.65
N CYS A 139 -3.90 0.83 9.95
CA CYS A 139 -3.51 1.83 8.97
C CYS A 139 -2.11 1.58 8.34
N ALA A 140 -1.35 0.61 8.86
CA ALA A 140 0.09 0.54 8.68
C ALA A 140 0.58 -0.02 7.34
N SER A 141 1.82 0.33 7.01
CA SER A 141 2.72 -0.39 6.10
C SER A 141 4.01 -0.74 6.85
N HIS A 142 3.85 -1.45 7.96
CA HIS A 142 4.92 -1.71 8.94
C HIS A 142 6.05 -2.58 8.39
N ARG A 143 7.23 -2.53 9.02
CA ARG A 143 8.44 -3.23 8.54
C ARG A 143 8.56 -4.70 8.95
N GLY A 144 7.53 -5.28 9.57
CA GLY A 144 7.57 -6.66 10.09
C GLY A 144 8.46 -6.85 11.34
N LEU A 145 8.87 -5.76 12.01
CA LEU A 145 9.63 -5.80 13.28
C LEU A 145 8.80 -6.45 14.40
N ASP A 146 9.48 -7.00 15.41
CA ASP A 146 8.87 -7.72 16.53
C ASP A 146 7.79 -6.88 17.27
N ILE A 147 8.02 -5.57 17.46
CA ILE A 147 7.04 -4.65 18.09
C ILE A 147 5.69 -4.60 17.36
N HIS A 148 5.66 -4.84 16.04
CA HIS A 148 4.41 -4.88 15.27
C HIS A 148 3.73 -6.24 15.40
N VAL A 149 4.52 -7.32 15.45
CA VAL A 149 4.02 -8.69 15.60
C VAL A 149 3.36 -8.85 16.97
N GLU A 150 3.98 -8.33 18.03
CA GLU A 150 3.43 -8.37 19.39
C GLU A 150 2.08 -7.64 19.51
N VAL A 151 1.94 -6.47 18.87
CA VAL A 151 0.67 -5.73 18.81
C VAL A 151 -0.36 -6.46 17.94
N LEU A 152 0.07 -7.04 16.81
CA LEU A 152 -0.81 -7.80 15.91
C LEU A 152 -1.38 -9.06 16.58
N GLU A 153 -0.56 -9.82 17.31
CA GLU A 153 -0.98 -11.07 17.94
C GLU A 153 -1.96 -10.81 19.10
N LYS A 154 -1.76 -9.73 19.86
CA LYS A 154 -2.74 -9.24 20.84
C LYS A 154 -4.06 -8.85 20.17
N LEU A 155 -3.99 -8.13 19.06
CA LEU A 155 -5.16 -7.71 18.28
C LEU A 155 -5.92 -8.92 17.70
N GLN A 156 -5.21 -9.87 17.08
CA GLN A 156 -5.77 -11.11 16.55
C GLN A 156 -6.45 -11.95 17.65
N THR A 157 -5.82 -12.02 18.84
CA THR A 157 -6.40 -12.67 20.03
C THR A 157 -7.71 -12.02 20.48
N LYS A 158 -7.80 -10.68 20.51
CA LYS A 158 -9.04 -9.94 20.85
C LYS A 158 -10.17 -10.18 19.84
N ILE A 159 -9.83 -10.31 18.57
CA ILE A 159 -10.80 -10.47 17.46
C ILE A 159 -11.26 -11.94 17.32
N GLY A 160 -10.46 -12.91 17.76
CA GLY A 160 -10.73 -14.34 17.56
C GLY A 160 -10.28 -14.86 16.20
N VAL A 161 -9.12 -14.40 15.73
CA VAL A 161 -8.50 -14.80 14.45
C VAL A 161 -7.05 -15.22 14.63
N GLN A 162 -6.50 -15.89 13.61
CA GLN A 162 -5.15 -16.45 13.61
C GLN A 162 -4.39 -16.10 12.31
N GLU A 163 -3.06 -16.23 12.30
CA GLU A 163 -2.22 -15.90 11.14
C GLU A 163 -2.64 -16.59 9.83
N SER A 164 -3.22 -17.80 9.91
CA SER A 164 -3.73 -18.53 8.75
C SER A 164 -5.07 -18.01 8.19
N ASP A 165 -5.77 -17.13 8.91
CA ASP A 165 -6.91 -16.37 8.36
C ASP A 165 -6.44 -15.22 7.46
N LEU A 166 -5.15 -14.83 7.53
CA LEU A 166 -4.62 -13.78 6.68
C LEU A 166 -4.51 -14.27 5.23
N MET A 167 -4.70 -13.34 4.28
CA MET A 167 -4.61 -13.58 2.83
C MET A 167 -3.67 -12.58 2.14
N CYS A 168 -2.77 -11.96 2.91
CA CYS A 168 -1.80 -10.99 2.39
C CYS A 168 -0.55 -11.64 1.79
N GLY A 169 -0.29 -12.92 2.06
CA GLY A 169 0.93 -13.60 1.67
C GLY A 169 2.14 -13.15 2.49
N THR A 170 3.34 -13.40 1.98
CA THR A 170 4.62 -13.15 2.65
C THR A 170 5.62 -12.47 1.72
N HIS A 171 6.48 -11.61 2.26
CA HIS A 171 7.55 -10.94 1.53
C HIS A 171 8.85 -10.94 2.36
N PRO A 172 10.04 -10.70 1.76
CA PRO A 172 11.28 -10.50 2.51
C PRO A 172 11.15 -9.39 3.55
N ILE A 173 11.87 -9.50 4.67
CA ILE A 173 11.89 -8.46 5.68
C ILE A 173 12.89 -7.39 5.27
N ASN A 174 12.40 -6.19 4.97
CA ASN A 174 13.23 -5.06 4.52
C ASN A 174 14.02 -4.41 5.67
N ASP A 175 13.72 -4.74 6.93
CA ASP A 175 14.54 -4.37 8.06
C ASP A 175 15.72 -5.33 8.23
N LYS A 176 16.94 -4.81 8.02
CA LYS A 176 18.15 -5.63 8.00
C LYS A 176 18.41 -6.32 9.37
N PRO A 177 18.40 -5.64 10.53
CA PRO A 177 18.58 -6.30 11.83
C PRO A 177 17.56 -7.42 12.08
N THR A 178 16.27 -7.17 11.79
CA THR A 178 15.22 -8.20 11.94
C THR A 178 15.47 -9.39 11.01
N ALA A 179 15.80 -9.14 9.74
CA ALA A 179 16.07 -10.19 8.76
C ALA A 179 17.30 -11.05 9.13
N GLU A 180 18.39 -10.43 9.59
CA GLU A 180 19.59 -11.13 10.06
C GLU A 180 19.30 -11.93 11.33
N ALA A 181 18.54 -11.38 12.28
CA ALA A 181 18.15 -12.08 13.50
C ALA A 181 17.25 -13.30 13.22
N MET A 182 16.28 -13.18 12.32
CA MET A 182 15.46 -14.31 11.86
C MET A 182 16.30 -15.38 11.16
N LEU A 183 17.22 -14.98 10.27
CA LEU A 183 18.10 -15.91 9.55
C LEU A 183 18.99 -16.70 10.50
N MET A 184 19.56 -16.05 11.53
CA MET A 184 20.36 -16.72 12.57
C MET A 184 19.54 -17.72 13.43
N ARG A 185 18.21 -17.53 13.54
CA ARG A 185 17.30 -18.47 14.22
C ARG A 185 16.71 -19.53 13.28
N GLY A 186 17.01 -19.49 11.98
CA GLY A 186 16.45 -20.40 10.96
C GLY A 186 14.98 -20.11 10.62
N GLU A 187 14.46 -18.95 10.99
CA GLU A 187 13.06 -18.57 10.81
C GLU A 187 12.75 -18.13 9.37
N LYS A 188 11.47 -18.24 8.98
CA LYS A 188 10.92 -17.68 7.75
C LYS A 188 9.85 -16.64 8.08
N PRO A 189 9.68 -15.58 7.28
CA PRO A 189 8.63 -14.58 7.50
C PRO A 189 7.24 -15.21 7.27
N GLY A 190 6.43 -15.22 8.32
CA GLY A 190 5.00 -15.50 8.26
C GLY A 190 4.18 -14.30 7.78
N GLN A 191 2.86 -14.49 7.62
CA GLN A 191 1.94 -13.43 7.22
C GLN A 191 1.84 -12.30 8.26
N ASN A 192 2.04 -12.59 9.55
CA ASN A 192 2.04 -11.58 10.61
C ASN A 192 3.13 -10.50 10.39
N ARG A 193 4.25 -10.85 9.73
CA ARG A 193 5.33 -9.91 9.36
C ARG A 193 5.15 -9.24 7.99
N HIS A 194 4.13 -9.60 7.22
CA HIS A 194 3.79 -8.91 5.97
C HIS A 194 3.24 -7.51 6.27
N ASN A 195 3.73 -6.47 5.59
CA ASN A 195 3.48 -5.04 5.92
C ASN A 195 2.00 -4.58 5.93
N CYS A 196 1.10 -5.38 5.36
CA CYS A 196 -0.36 -5.16 5.36
C CYS A 196 -1.12 -6.00 6.39
N SER A 197 -0.48 -6.81 7.24
CA SER A 197 -1.15 -7.80 8.10
C SER A 197 -2.16 -7.16 9.07
N GLY A 198 -1.84 -5.98 9.62
CA GLY A 198 -2.76 -5.19 10.44
C GLY A 198 -4.05 -4.78 9.70
N LYS A 199 -3.95 -4.30 8.44
CA LYS A 199 -5.11 -4.03 7.57
C LYS A 199 -5.98 -5.29 7.41
N HIS A 200 -5.34 -6.43 7.12
CA HIS A 200 -6.07 -7.69 6.90
C HIS A 200 -6.76 -8.17 8.17
N THR A 201 -6.13 -8.00 9.34
CA THR A 201 -6.74 -8.25 10.65
C THR A 201 -7.93 -7.30 10.90
N GLY A 202 -7.84 -6.03 10.50
CA GLY A 202 -8.96 -5.08 10.52
C GLY A 202 -10.12 -5.46 9.59
N PHE A 203 -9.84 -6.00 8.40
CA PHE A 203 -10.86 -6.54 7.50
C PHE A 203 -11.56 -7.78 8.07
N LEU A 204 -10.83 -8.68 8.74
CA LEU A 204 -11.40 -9.82 9.45
C LEU A 204 -12.25 -9.38 10.65
N ALA A 205 -11.79 -8.39 11.43
CA ALA A 205 -12.57 -7.78 12.50
C ALA A 205 -13.90 -7.21 11.97
N GLN A 206 -13.87 -6.55 10.81
CA GLN A 206 -15.07 -5.99 10.18
C GLN A 206 -16.02 -7.09 9.67
N ALA A 207 -15.50 -8.23 9.20
CA ALA A 207 -16.32 -9.38 8.85
C ALA A 207 -17.04 -9.96 10.09
N ILE A 208 -16.29 -10.18 11.18
CA ILE A 208 -16.80 -10.74 12.44
C ILE A 208 -17.85 -9.82 13.08
N LEU A 209 -17.56 -8.53 13.23
CA LEU A 209 -18.47 -7.50 13.76
C LEU A 209 -19.81 -7.42 13.01
N ARG A 210 -19.82 -7.81 11.73
CA ARG A 210 -20.99 -7.77 10.84
C ARG A 210 -21.64 -9.14 10.64
N GLU A 211 -21.20 -10.20 11.33
CA GLU A 211 -21.63 -11.58 11.12
C GLU A 211 -21.47 -12.03 9.65
N LYS A 212 -20.26 -11.87 9.11
CA LYS A 212 -19.90 -12.25 7.73
C LYS A 212 -18.73 -13.25 7.73
N THR A 213 -18.66 -14.03 6.65
CA THR A 213 -17.62 -15.04 6.42
C THR A 213 -16.20 -14.44 6.52
N LYS A 214 -15.24 -15.22 7.04
CA LYS A 214 -13.81 -14.87 7.02
C LYS A 214 -13.14 -15.32 5.73
N GLU A 215 -13.84 -16.05 4.87
CA GLU A 215 -13.27 -16.71 3.70
C GLU A 215 -13.31 -15.76 2.49
N ASN A 216 -12.16 -15.55 1.84
CA ASN A 216 -12.04 -14.72 0.64
C ASN A 216 -12.48 -13.25 0.84
N TYR A 217 -12.25 -12.67 2.03
CA TYR A 217 -12.51 -11.25 2.31
C TYR A 217 -11.70 -10.25 1.46
N ILE A 218 -10.79 -10.77 0.62
CA ILE A 218 -10.03 -10.04 -0.39
C ILE A 218 -10.79 -9.84 -1.71
N ASN A 219 -11.88 -10.58 -1.95
CA ASN A 219 -12.66 -10.46 -3.18
C ASN A 219 -13.47 -9.16 -3.17
N LEU A 220 -13.64 -8.53 -4.34
CA LEU A 220 -14.33 -7.25 -4.46
C LEU A 220 -15.82 -7.35 -4.07
N GLU A 221 -16.43 -8.51 -4.36
CA GLU A 221 -17.81 -8.88 -4.06
C GLU A 221 -18.00 -9.32 -2.60
N HIS A 222 -16.93 -9.34 -1.79
CA HIS A 222 -17.07 -9.61 -0.37
C HIS A 222 -17.62 -8.38 0.35
N PRO A 223 -18.62 -8.51 1.26
CA PRO A 223 -19.26 -7.35 1.89
C PRO A 223 -18.33 -6.38 2.61
N VAL A 224 -17.14 -6.82 3.03
CA VAL A 224 -16.08 -5.95 3.57
C VAL A 224 -15.49 -5.04 2.50
N GLN A 225 -15.15 -5.56 1.31
CA GLN A 225 -14.59 -4.76 0.22
C GLN A 225 -15.64 -3.86 -0.43
N GLU A 226 -16.89 -4.31 -0.53
CA GLU A 226 -18.01 -3.46 -0.97
C GLU A 226 -18.15 -2.22 -0.07
N LEU A 227 -18.13 -2.42 1.26
CA LEU A 227 -18.25 -1.32 2.23
C LEU A 227 -17.00 -0.43 2.24
N VAL A 228 -15.81 -1.01 2.13
CA VAL A 228 -14.54 -0.25 2.04
C VAL A 228 -14.49 0.60 0.77
N LEU A 229 -14.92 0.06 -0.39
CA LEU A 229 -15.05 0.81 -1.64
C LEU A 229 -16.10 1.93 -1.51
N LYS A 230 -17.26 1.66 -0.89
CA LYS A 230 -18.29 2.68 -0.63
C LYS A 230 -17.77 3.82 0.25
N THR A 231 -17.18 3.51 1.39
CA THR A 231 -16.62 4.54 2.29
C THR A 231 -15.46 5.30 1.63
N PHE A 232 -14.65 4.64 0.80
CA PHE A 232 -13.62 5.30 0.00
C PHE A 232 -14.22 6.26 -1.05
N ALA A 233 -15.30 5.86 -1.75
CA ALA A 233 -16.02 6.70 -2.70
C ALA A 233 -16.60 7.95 -2.03
N GLU A 234 -17.29 7.76 -0.90
CA GLU A 234 -17.87 8.85 -0.12
C GLU A 234 -16.80 9.80 0.42
N MET A 235 -15.69 9.29 0.95
CA MET A 235 -14.58 10.13 1.46
C MET A 235 -13.75 10.79 0.36
N SER A 236 -13.66 10.23 -0.84
CA SER A 236 -12.95 10.86 -1.98
C SER A 236 -13.85 11.74 -2.85
N HIS A 237 -15.16 11.76 -2.58
CA HIS A 237 -16.16 12.49 -3.35
C HIS A 237 -16.12 12.11 -4.86
N VAL A 238 -15.80 10.84 -5.17
CA VAL A 238 -15.79 10.29 -6.53
C VAL A 238 -16.91 9.24 -6.68
N PRO A 239 -17.72 9.28 -7.75
CA PRO A 239 -18.75 8.26 -7.99
C PRO A 239 -18.18 6.84 -8.05
N LEU A 240 -18.92 5.86 -7.49
CA LEU A 240 -18.52 4.44 -7.44
C LEU A 240 -18.17 3.83 -8.81
N ASN A 241 -18.79 4.33 -9.88
CA ASN A 241 -18.58 3.92 -11.27
C ASN A 241 -17.33 4.55 -11.94
N GLU A 242 -16.69 5.52 -11.29
CA GLU A 242 -15.52 6.26 -11.79
C GLU A 242 -14.22 5.93 -11.06
N ILE A 243 -14.30 5.26 -9.90
CA ILE A 243 -13.13 4.75 -9.18
C ILE A 243 -12.45 3.64 -9.97
N TYR A 244 -11.15 3.77 -10.15
CA TYR A 244 -10.32 2.74 -10.78
C TYR A 244 -9.97 1.67 -9.75
N ILE A 245 -10.21 0.41 -10.08
CA ILE A 245 -9.96 -0.72 -9.18
C ILE A 245 -8.87 -1.61 -9.79
N GLY A 246 -7.77 -1.76 -9.06
CA GLY A 246 -6.73 -2.76 -9.30
C GLY A 246 -6.64 -3.74 -8.13
N ILE A 247 -5.66 -4.63 -8.17
CA ILE A 247 -5.30 -5.52 -7.04
C ILE A 247 -3.92 -5.10 -6.53
N ASP A 248 -3.78 -4.91 -5.21
CA ASP A 248 -2.48 -4.59 -4.57
C ASP A 248 -1.65 -5.86 -4.35
N GLY A 249 -0.35 -5.71 -4.08
CA GLY A 249 0.59 -6.82 -3.86
C GLY A 249 0.27 -7.72 -2.65
N CYS A 250 -0.74 -7.37 -1.85
CA CYS A 250 -1.28 -8.16 -0.74
C CYS A 250 -2.70 -8.68 -1.03
N SER A 251 -3.03 -8.92 -2.29
CA SER A 251 -4.25 -9.58 -2.80
C SER A 251 -5.58 -8.81 -2.71
N VAL A 252 -5.66 -7.67 -2.01
CA VAL A 252 -6.92 -6.89 -1.87
C VAL A 252 -7.09 -5.83 -2.97
N PRO A 253 -8.32 -5.31 -3.19
CA PRO A 253 -8.56 -4.21 -4.11
C PRO A 253 -7.80 -2.94 -3.71
N VAL A 254 -7.41 -2.15 -4.72
CA VAL A 254 -6.82 -0.83 -4.56
C VAL A 254 -7.49 0.19 -5.47
N PHE A 255 -7.70 1.39 -4.92
CA PHE A 255 -8.48 2.44 -5.54
C PHE A 255 -7.59 3.53 -6.16
N GLY A 256 -7.97 3.98 -7.36
CA GLY A 256 -7.35 5.09 -8.07
C GLY A 256 -8.37 6.17 -8.39
N VAL A 257 -8.00 7.42 -8.10
CA VAL A 257 -8.81 8.64 -8.25
C VAL A 257 -7.87 9.82 -8.59
N PRO A 258 -8.39 10.99 -9.02
CA PRO A 258 -7.60 12.21 -9.19
C PRO A 258 -6.85 12.62 -7.91
N LEU A 259 -5.67 13.25 -8.04
CA LEU A 259 -4.91 13.74 -6.87
C LEU A 259 -5.73 14.74 -6.04
N ARG A 260 -6.48 15.67 -6.63
CA ARG A 260 -7.37 16.58 -5.87
C ARG A 260 -8.35 15.82 -4.98
N ASN A 261 -8.99 14.77 -5.51
CA ASN A 261 -9.96 13.95 -4.76
C ASN A 261 -9.30 13.09 -3.67
N ALA A 262 -8.04 12.68 -3.85
CA ALA A 262 -7.24 12.03 -2.81
C ALA A 262 -6.72 13.01 -1.75
N GLY A 263 -6.50 14.28 -2.09
CA GLY A 263 -6.25 15.37 -1.15
C GLY A 263 -7.48 15.64 -0.28
N TRP A 264 -8.64 15.89 -0.90
CA TRP A 264 -9.91 16.11 -0.20
C TRP A 264 -10.21 14.98 0.80
N ASN A 265 -9.98 13.73 0.39
CA ASN A 265 -10.09 12.54 1.23
C ASN A 265 -9.26 12.59 2.53
N PHE A 266 -8.02 13.09 2.48
CA PHE A 266 -7.18 13.28 3.67
C PHE A 266 -7.56 14.54 4.47
N ALA A 267 -8.05 15.59 3.81
CA ALA A 267 -8.56 16.78 4.49
C ALA A 267 -9.80 16.46 5.34
N SER A 268 -10.79 15.76 4.76
CA SER A 268 -12.02 15.29 5.43
C SER A 268 -11.75 14.23 6.52
N LEU A 269 -10.62 13.51 6.46
CA LEU A 269 -10.15 12.64 7.54
C LEU A 269 -9.61 13.45 8.73
N CYS A 270 -9.00 14.61 8.47
CA CYS A 270 -8.36 15.46 9.48
C CYS A 270 -9.32 16.48 10.12
N ASP A 271 -10.26 17.03 9.35
CA ASP A 271 -11.41 17.80 9.85
C ASP A 271 -12.73 17.22 9.33
N PRO A 272 -13.33 16.27 10.07
CA PRO A 272 -14.57 15.62 9.67
C PRO A 272 -15.82 16.39 10.14
N SER A 273 -15.79 17.72 10.24
CA SER A 273 -16.95 18.51 10.72
C SER A 273 -18.22 18.32 9.88
N GLU A 274 -18.06 18.14 8.56
CA GLU A 274 -19.16 17.98 7.60
C GLU A 274 -19.61 16.51 7.45
N LEU A 275 -19.02 15.58 8.19
CA LEU A 275 -19.32 14.14 8.10
C LEU A 275 -20.36 13.71 9.15
N ALA A 276 -21.09 12.63 8.84
CA ALA A 276 -22.04 12.03 9.78
C ALA A 276 -21.35 11.69 11.13
N PRO A 277 -22.01 11.89 12.29
CA PRO A 277 -21.36 11.86 13.61
C PRO A 277 -20.51 10.61 13.90
N GLN A 278 -20.99 9.44 13.49
CA GLN A 278 -20.29 8.15 13.63
C GLN A 278 -18.98 8.12 12.82
N ARG A 279 -19.03 8.55 11.56
CA ARG A 279 -17.83 8.67 10.70
C ARG A 279 -16.88 9.73 11.24
N ALA A 280 -17.40 10.85 11.73
CA ALA A 280 -16.58 11.90 12.33
C ALA A 280 -15.85 11.43 13.60
N GLN A 281 -16.50 10.59 14.43
CA GLN A 281 -15.86 9.90 15.55
C GLN A 281 -14.80 8.90 15.08
N ALA A 282 -15.08 8.10 14.04
CA ALA A 282 -14.11 7.18 13.46
C ALA A 282 -12.87 7.91 12.89
N CYS A 283 -13.06 8.99 12.13
CA CYS A 283 -11.97 9.83 11.61
C CYS A 283 -11.07 10.35 12.74
N ARG A 284 -11.65 10.97 13.78
CA ARG A 284 -10.91 11.43 14.96
C ARG A 284 -10.17 10.30 15.66
N ARG A 285 -10.79 9.12 15.81
CA ARG A 285 -10.15 7.96 16.44
C ARG A 285 -8.92 7.48 15.66
N ILE A 286 -8.98 7.49 14.32
CA ILE A 286 -7.87 7.10 13.45
C ILE A 286 -6.73 8.12 13.51
N THR A 287 -7.02 9.42 13.38
CA THR A 287 -5.98 10.46 13.41
C THR A 287 -5.27 10.52 14.76
N THR A 288 -6.01 10.35 15.87
CA THR A 288 -5.44 10.18 17.22
C THR A 288 -4.57 8.91 17.31
N ALA A 289 -5.07 7.76 16.85
CA ALA A 289 -4.31 6.50 16.93
C ALA A 289 -2.98 6.55 16.13
N MET A 290 -3.02 7.10 14.91
CA MET A 290 -1.83 7.26 14.06
C MET A 290 -0.80 8.23 14.64
N THR A 291 -1.24 9.29 15.34
CA THR A 291 -0.32 10.27 15.95
C THR A 291 0.20 9.84 17.33
N ASN A 292 -0.56 9.06 18.09
CA ASN A 292 -0.15 8.51 19.39
C ASN A 292 0.75 7.27 19.28
N ALA A 293 0.62 6.47 18.20
CA ALA A 293 1.45 5.29 17.94
C ALA A 293 2.03 5.31 16.50
N PRO A 294 2.80 6.35 16.11
CA PRO A 294 3.24 6.55 14.73
C PRO A 294 4.22 5.48 14.26
N GLU A 295 5.01 4.90 15.16
CA GLU A 295 5.91 3.79 14.84
C GLU A 295 5.18 2.54 14.36
N MET A 296 3.92 2.31 14.75
CA MET A 296 3.14 1.21 14.17
C MET A 296 2.82 1.42 12.69
N VAL A 297 2.70 2.67 12.22
CA VAL A 297 2.30 2.98 10.83
C VAL A 297 3.39 2.60 9.82
N SER A 298 4.67 2.84 10.14
CA SER A 298 5.77 2.57 9.20
C SER A 298 7.07 2.05 9.81
N GLY A 299 7.15 1.91 11.13
CA GLY A 299 8.37 1.56 11.88
C GLY A 299 9.22 2.78 12.27
N PRO A 300 10.08 2.67 13.31
CA PRO A 300 10.98 3.76 13.71
C PRO A 300 11.95 4.20 12.59
N GLY A 301 12.32 5.49 12.60
CA GLY A 301 13.30 6.08 11.69
C GLY A 301 12.83 6.16 10.23
N GLN A 302 11.54 5.95 9.97
CA GLN A 302 10.93 6.08 8.64
C GLN A 302 10.18 7.42 8.52
N PHE A 303 10.10 7.96 7.30
CA PHE A 303 9.56 9.29 7.06
C PHE A 303 8.14 9.50 7.61
N ASP A 304 7.18 8.58 7.35
CA ASP A 304 5.82 8.71 7.87
C ASP A 304 5.84 8.83 9.41
N THR A 305 6.59 7.95 10.09
CA THR A 305 6.69 7.89 11.56
C THR A 305 7.35 9.15 12.15
N GLU A 306 8.49 9.59 11.61
CA GLU A 306 9.20 10.75 12.17
C GLU A 306 8.49 12.08 11.85
N LEU A 307 7.81 12.19 10.70
CA LEU A 307 6.96 13.33 10.37
C LEU A 307 5.78 13.47 11.35
N MET A 308 5.11 12.36 11.69
CA MET A 308 3.99 12.41 12.66
C MET A 308 4.46 12.79 14.08
N LYS A 309 5.67 12.35 14.48
CA LYS A 309 6.29 12.75 15.76
C LYS A 309 6.59 14.24 15.82
N VAL A 310 7.32 14.80 14.84
CA VAL A 310 7.62 16.25 14.84
C VAL A 310 6.34 17.07 14.64
N GLY A 311 5.33 16.50 13.98
CA GLY A 311 3.99 17.04 13.85
C GLY A 311 3.20 17.16 15.15
N ARG A 312 3.70 16.70 16.31
CA ARG A 312 3.16 16.98 17.66
C ARG A 312 1.62 16.76 17.79
N GLY A 313 1.09 15.72 17.15
CA GLY A 313 -0.35 15.39 17.15
C GLY A 313 -1.21 16.14 16.10
N LYS A 314 -0.60 16.96 15.25
CA LYS A 314 -1.26 17.78 14.21
C LYS A 314 -1.03 17.33 12.77
N ILE A 315 -0.17 16.33 12.55
CA ILE A 315 0.15 15.79 11.22
C ILE A 315 -0.04 14.27 11.23
N ILE A 316 -0.79 13.73 10.26
CA ILE A 316 -0.75 12.31 9.89
C ILE A 316 0.00 12.14 8.57
N ALA A 317 0.70 11.02 8.41
CA ALA A 317 1.43 10.70 7.18
C ALA A 317 1.25 9.23 6.78
N LYS A 318 1.05 8.98 5.49
CA LYS A 318 0.95 7.64 4.93
C LYS A 318 1.50 7.54 3.51
N GLY A 319 2.66 6.93 3.38
CA GLY A 319 3.24 6.56 2.09
C GLY A 319 2.59 5.32 1.47
N GLY A 320 2.57 5.29 0.14
CA GLY A 320 2.17 4.17 -0.69
C GLY A 320 3.36 3.54 -1.43
N ALA A 321 3.10 2.39 -2.06
CA ALA A 321 3.97 1.87 -3.13
C ALA A 321 3.83 2.74 -4.39
N GLU A 322 4.73 2.54 -5.36
CA GLU A 322 4.78 3.32 -6.62
C GLU A 322 4.81 4.84 -6.41
N GLY A 323 5.56 5.32 -5.42
CA GLY A 323 5.87 6.75 -5.30
C GLY A 323 4.69 7.61 -4.89
N TYR A 324 3.60 7.03 -4.39
CA TYR A 324 2.48 7.79 -3.82
C TYR A 324 2.78 8.20 -2.36
N GLN A 325 2.36 9.39 -1.97
CA GLN A 325 2.34 9.85 -0.58
C GLN A 325 1.03 10.58 -0.28
N SER A 326 0.50 10.36 0.92
CA SER A 326 -0.53 11.21 1.54
C SER A 326 -0.03 11.77 2.87
N ILE A 327 -0.32 13.04 3.13
CA ILE A 327 -0.07 13.74 4.40
C ILE A 327 -1.35 14.53 4.72
N GLY A 328 -1.79 14.50 5.98
CA GLY A 328 -2.95 15.25 6.44
C GLY A 328 -2.57 16.17 7.59
N LEU A 329 -2.91 17.45 7.46
CA LEU A 329 -2.78 18.46 8.50
C LEU A 329 -4.13 18.62 9.21
N LEU A 330 -4.13 18.54 10.54
CA LEU A 330 -5.32 18.77 11.36
C LEU A 330 -5.58 20.28 11.55
N PRO A 331 -6.80 20.70 11.93
CA PRO A 331 -7.07 22.10 12.26
C PRO A 331 -6.13 22.59 13.36
N GLY A 332 -5.62 23.81 13.22
CA GLY A 332 -4.62 24.38 14.12
C GLY A 332 -3.24 23.73 14.03
N ALA A 333 -2.80 23.26 12.85
CA ALA A 333 -1.48 22.65 12.64
C ALA A 333 -0.34 23.65 12.42
N PHE A 334 -0.61 24.82 11.83
CA PHE A 334 0.43 25.80 11.44
C PHE A 334 0.13 27.27 11.84
N SER A 335 -1.12 27.58 12.14
CA SER A 335 -1.52 28.75 12.93
C SER A 335 -2.73 28.35 13.79
N SER A 336 -3.15 29.16 14.77
CA SER A 336 -4.30 28.85 15.63
C SER A 336 -5.56 28.48 14.85
N ASP A 337 -5.79 29.18 13.75
CA ASP A 337 -7.00 29.14 12.93
C ASP A 337 -6.77 28.44 11.58
N SER A 338 -5.63 27.77 11.39
CA SER A 338 -5.30 27.10 10.14
C SER A 338 -6.28 25.94 9.85
N PRO A 339 -6.88 25.84 8.66
CA PRO A 339 -7.78 24.75 8.30
C PRO A 339 -7.03 23.42 8.19
N ALA A 340 -7.78 22.31 8.18
CA ALA A 340 -7.22 21.04 7.76
C ALA A 340 -6.90 21.06 6.26
N LEU A 341 -5.76 20.46 5.90
CA LEU A 341 -5.30 20.31 4.52
C LEU A 341 -4.91 18.85 4.26
N GLY A 342 -5.37 18.31 3.14
CA GLY A 342 -4.92 17.04 2.60
C GLY A 342 -3.91 17.27 1.48
N ILE A 343 -2.69 16.83 1.71
CA ILE A 343 -1.55 16.91 0.79
C ILE A 343 -1.34 15.54 0.18
N VAL A 344 -1.37 15.42 -1.14
CA VAL A 344 -1.01 14.18 -1.84
C VAL A 344 -0.08 14.45 -3.01
N PHE A 345 0.79 13.48 -3.30
CA PHE A 345 1.66 13.54 -4.46
C PHE A 345 2.07 12.16 -4.98
N LYS A 346 2.39 12.11 -6.27
CA LYS A 346 2.84 10.91 -6.99
C LYS A 346 4.17 11.22 -7.68
N ILE A 347 5.23 10.51 -7.28
CA ILE A 347 6.49 10.46 -8.03
C ILE A 347 6.31 9.47 -9.18
N ALA A 348 6.59 9.87 -10.42
CA ALA A 348 6.28 9.12 -11.63
C ALA A 348 6.95 7.73 -11.67
N ASP A 349 8.25 7.68 -11.39
CA ASP A 349 9.11 6.48 -11.45
C ASP A 349 8.88 5.42 -10.36
N GLY A 350 8.02 5.72 -9.39
CA GLY A 350 7.65 4.81 -8.31
C GLY A 350 8.49 4.91 -7.02
N ASP A 351 9.58 5.68 -7.01
CA ASP A 351 10.44 5.96 -5.85
C ASP A 351 10.63 4.77 -4.87
N SER A 352 10.97 3.60 -5.41
CA SER A 352 10.97 2.32 -4.69
C SER A 352 11.95 2.26 -3.51
N ILE A 353 12.96 3.15 -3.50
CA ILE A 353 13.98 3.29 -2.47
C ILE A 353 13.85 4.57 -1.63
N GLY A 354 12.74 5.32 -1.76
CA GLY A 354 12.43 6.46 -0.88
C GLY A 354 13.40 7.64 -1.00
N ARG A 355 13.96 7.88 -2.19
CA ARG A 355 14.84 9.03 -2.46
C ARG A 355 14.03 10.32 -2.52
N ALA A 356 12.94 10.32 -3.28
CA ALA A 356 12.21 11.52 -3.65
C ALA A 356 11.08 11.88 -2.67
N ARG A 357 10.26 10.91 -2.23
CA ARG A 357 9.05 11.20 -1.44
C ARG A 357 9.29 11.96 -0.14
N PRO A 358 10.28 11.60 0.72
CA PRO A 358 10.51 12.33 1.97
C PRO A 358 10.90 13.79 1.72
N LEU A 359 11.72 14.01 0.69
CA LEU A 359 12.22 15.31 0.28
C LEU A 359 11.11 16.22 -0.27
N VAL A 360 10.24 15.68 -1.13
CA VAL A 360 9.07 16.39 -1.66
C VAL A 360 8.07 16.71 -0.53
N GLY A 361 7.86 15.79 0.41
CA GLY A 361 6.99 16.02 1.56
C GLY A 361 7.47 17.19 2.44
N ILE A 362 8.76 17.23 2.76
CA ILE A 362 9.35 18.34 3.53
C ILE A 362 9.26 19.66 2.76
N GLU A 363 9.56 19.65 1.46
CA GLU A 363 9.53 20.87 0.66
C GLU A 363 8.11 21.44 0.49
N ILE A 364 7.08 20.59 0.33
CA ILE A 364 5.67 21.04 0.37
C ILE A 364 5.36 21.70 1.72
N LEU A 365 5.68 21.03 2.83
CA LEU A 365 5.37 21.52 4.17
C LEU A 365 6.13 22.83 4.49
N ARG A 366 7.36 22.97 3.98
CA ARG A 366 8.15 24.21 4.02
C ARG A 366 7.48 25.34 3.23
N GLN A 367 7.08 25.09 1.98
CA GLN A 367 6.46 26.11 1.12
C GLN A 367 5.07 26.53 1.62
N LEU A 368 4.34 25.64 2.31
CA LEU A 368 3.09 25.96 3.00
C LEU A 368 3.30 26.68 4.36
N GLY A 369 4.54 26.80 4.84
CA GLY A 369 4.85 27.39 6.16
C GLY A 369 4.38 26.55 7.35
N THR A 370 4.28 25.23 7.19
CA THR A 370 3.62 24.33 8.16
C THR A 370 4.55 23.60 9.12
N LEU A 371 5.86 23.84 9.03
CA LEU A 371 6.87 23.33 9.95
C LEU A 371 7.76 24.49 10.42
N ASP A 372 8.06 24.52 11.72
CA ASP A 372 9.07 25.41 12.29
C ASP A 372 10.51 24.91 12.01
N ASP A 373 11.51 25.75 12.27
CA ASP A 373 12.92 25.42 12.02
C ASP A 373 13.41 24.21 12.86
N GLU A 374 12.83 23.97 14.05
CA GLU A 374 13.16 22.82 14.90
C GLU A 374 12.64 21.53 14.28
N GLN A 375 11.40 21.53 13.79
CA GLN A 375 10.77 20.42 13.10
C GLN A 375 11.47 20.10 11.76
N ILE A 376 11.87 21.13 11.01
CA ILE A 376 12.67 20.97 9.78
C ILE A 376 14.05 20.38 10.11
N GLN A 377 14.75 20.91 11.13
CA GLN A 377 16.05 20.40 11.54
C GLN A 377 15.98 18.96 12.06
N ALA A 378 14.92 18.57 12.75
CA ALA A 378 14.66 17.19 13.18
C ALA A 378 14.43 16.23 12.00
N LEU A 379 13.88 16.72 10.88
CA LEU A 379 13.69 15.95 9.65
C LEU A 379 14.88 15.98 8.66
N SER A 380 15.98 16.66 9.00
CA SER A 380 17.15 16.86 8.13
C SER A 380 17.73 15.59 7.46
N ALA A 381 17.59 14.41 8.07
CA ALA A 381 17.98 13.13 7.46
C ALA A 381 17.21 12.75 6.18
N PHE A 382 16.01 13.32 5.99
CA PHE A 382 15.11 13.10 4.87
C PHE A 382 15.16 14.23 3.82
N ASP A 383 15.72 15.39 4.20
CA ASP A 383 15.82 16.61 3.40
C ASP A 383 17.03 16.57 2.42
N SER A 384 17.34 17.71 1.81
CA SER A 384 18.38 17.91 0.80
C SER A 384 19.74 17.47 1.33
N ARG A 385 20.35 16.47 0.70
CA ARG A 385 21.48 15.72 1.27
C ARG A 385 22.50 15.30 0.21
N PRO A 386 23.80 15.25 0.56
CA PRO A 386 24.83 14.86 -0.39
C PRO A 386 24.65 13.41 -0.85
N ILE A 387 24.89 13.19 -2.13
CA ILE A 387 25.00 11.86 -2.73
C ILE A 387 26.43 11.40 -2.50
N GLN A 388 26.61 10.42 -1.61
CA GLN A 388 27.92 9.87 -1.27
C GLN A 388 28.32 8.66 -2.10
N ASN A 389 29.61 8.55 -2.42
CA ASN A 389 30.18 7.34 -3.01
C ASN A 389 30.50 6.27 -1.94
N TRP A 390 30.96 5.11 -2.39
CA TRP A 390 31.34 3.99 -1.50
C TRP A 390 32.48 4.31 -0.52
N ARG A 391 33.30 5.35 -0.79
CA ARG A 391 34.33 5.88 0.12
C ARG A 391 33.83 7.01 1.03
N LYS A 392 32.51 7.26 1.07
CA LYS A 392 31.88 8.36 1.84
C LYS A 392 32.34 9.77 1.46
N MET A 393 32.82 9.94 0.23
CA MET A 393 33.01 11.27 -0.35
C MET A 393 31.69 11.76 -0.94
N ASP A 394 31.35 13.01 -0.68
CA ASP A 394 30.25 13.69 -1.38
C ASP A 394 30.62 13.88 -2.85
N VAL A 395 29.73 13.46 -3.75
CA VAL A 395 29.96 13.45 -5.21
C VAL A 395 28.77 14.02 -6.00
N GLY A 396 27.88 14.74 -5.33
CA GLY A 396 26.65 15.31 -5.88
C GLY A 396 25.63 15.62 -4.78
N LEU A 397 24.46 16.12 -5.16
CA LEU A 397 23.41 16.55 -4.24
C LEU A 397 22.05 16.02 -4.68
N LEU A 398 21.21 15.60 -3.73
CA LEU A 398 19.79 15.36 -3.94
C LEU A 398 19.02 16.56 -3.37
N LYS A 399 18.24 17.28 -4.20
CA LYS A 399 17.52 18.50 -3.81
C LYS A 399 16.18 18.65 -4.56
N PRO A 400 15.16 19.30 -3.95
CA PRO A 400 13.93 19.66 -4.67
C PRO A 400 14.21 20.78 -5.68
N VAL A 401 13.35 20.91 -6.69
CA VAL A 401 13.46 21.89 -7.78
C VAL A 401 12.12 22.49 -8.24
N PHE A 402 11.07 22.31 -7.44
CA PHE A 402 9.72 22.83 -7.73
C PHE A 402 9.37 24.01 -6.84
N GLN A 403 8.35 24.77 -7.24
CA GLN A 403 7.62 25.73 -6.41
C GLN A 403 6.13 25.48 -6.63
N LEU A 404 5.36 25.44 -5.55
CA LEU A 404 3.91 25.28 -5.59
C LEU A 404 3.25 26.49 -6.27
N TYR A 405 2.28 26.20 -7.14
CA TYR A 405 1.30 27.18 -7.58
C TYR A 405 0.16 27.22 -6.56
N PHE A 406 -0.08 28.37 -5.95
CA PHE A 406 -1.20 28.64 -5.03
C PHE A 406 -2.37 29.23 -5.82
N HIS A 407 -3.61 28.91 -5.42
CA HIS A 407 -4.85 29.30 -6.10
C HIS A 407 -5.63 30.39 -5.36
#